data_AF-A0AA87Z6B4-F1
#
_entry.id   AF-A0AA87Z6B4-F1
#
_cell.length_a   1.000
_cell.length_b   1.000
_cell.length_c   1.000
_cell.angle_alpha   90.00
_cell.angle_beta   90.00
_cell.angle_gamma   90.00
#
_symmetry.space_group_name_H-M   'P 1'
#
loop_
_entity.id
_entity.type
_entity.pdbx_description
1 polymer ?
#
loop_
_entity_poly.entity_id
_entity_poly.type
_entity_poly.pdbx_seq_one_letter_code
_entity_poly.pdbx_strand_id
1 'polypeptide(L)'
;MLIDTGSNPSWVQCEGCQSRFPLNGTGNFKCKQSQSFRRLPCNNSLCTPKLCDEQGYCRYNAKYLRSSSQGVVLTDTFTFPTNSRTTTAKVPEFGVWLRPDQREPKLW
;
A
#
# COMPACT_ATOMS: atom_id res chain seq x y z
N MET A 1 -7.38 -0.41 -10.75
CA MET A 1 -7.29 0.61 -9.69
C MET A 1 -8.51 1.50 -9.78
N LEU A 2 -8.97 2.01 -8.64
CA LEU A 2 -9.99 3.07 -8.58
C LEU A 2 -9.27 4.39 -8.35
N ILE A 3 -9.61 5.43 -9.10
CA ILE A 3 -9.11 6.79 -8.86
C ILE A 3 -10.16 7.51 -8.00
N ASP A 4 -9.81 7.74 -6.75
CA ASP A 4 -10.69 8.35 -5.75
C ASP A 4 -10.14 9.71 -5.34
N THR A 5 -10.79 10.79 -5.78
CA THR A 5 -10.44 12.17 -5.38
C THR A 5 -11.04 12.57 -4.04
N GLY A 6 -11.90 11.73 -3.45
CA GLY A 6 -12.57 11.97 -2.17
C GLY A 6 -11.82 11.43 -0.96
N SER A 7 -10.65 10.81 -1.14
CA SER A 7 -9.81 10.32 -0.06
C SER A 7 -8.33 10.58 -0.32
N ASN A 8 -7.53 10.67 0.75
CA ASN A 8 -6.10 10.93 0.65
C ASN A 8 -5.26 9.69 0.26
N PRO A 9 -5.47 8.48 0.83
CA PRO A 9 -4.53 7.38 0.63
C PRO A 9 -4.82 6.53 -0.61
N SER A 10 -3.86 6.45 -1.53
CA SER A 10 -3.86 5.53 -2.69
C SER A 10 -3.30 4.15 -2.33
N TRP A 11 -4.13 3.11 -2.14
CA TRP A 11 -3.66 1.78 -1.72
C TRP A 11 -3.82 0.69 -2.78
N VAL A 12 -2.92 -0.31 -2.75
CA VAL A 12 -3.05 -1.56 -3.54
C VAL A 12 -2.81 -2.77 -2.65
N GLN A 13 -3.55 -3.84 -2.92
CA GLN A 13 -3.44 -5.10 -2.18
C GLN A 13 -2.27 -5.93 -2.72
N CYS A 14 -1.32 -6.25 -1.85
CA CYS A 14 -0.22 -7.13 -2.18
C CYS A 14 -0.56 -8.60 -1.96
N GLU A 15 0.21 -9.49 -2.59
CA GLU A 15 0.16 -10.92 -2.28
C GLU A 15 0.54 -11.21 -0.82
N GLY A 16 -0.02 -12.29 -0.27
CA GLY A 16 0.28 -12.73 1.11
C GLY A 16 -0.45 -11.97 2.22
N CYS A 17 -1.37 -11.06 1.91
CA CYS A 17 -2.24 -10.48 2.93
C CYS A 17 -3.33 -11.48 3.38
N GLN A 18 -3.61 -11.52 4.68
CA GLN A 18 -4.55 -12.47 5.28
C GLN A 18 -6.00 -12.11 4.98
N SER A 19 -6.37 -10.84 5.21
CA SER A 19 -7.70 -10.31 4.93
C SER A 19 -7.68 -9.59 3.58
N ARG A 20 -8.34 -10.21 2.58
CA ARG A 20 -8.31 -9.81 1.18
C ARG A 20 -9.64 -9.28 0.71
N PHE A 21 -9.60 -8.20 -0.05
CA PHE A 21 -10.71 -7.79 -0.89
C PHE A 21 -10.69 -8.61 -2.18
N PRO A 22 -11.87 -9.02 -2.70
CA PRO A 22 -11.95 -9.64 -4.01
C PRO A 22 -11.53 -8.63 -5.07
N LEU A 23 -10.59 -9.02 -5.93
CA LEU A 23 -10.08 -8.20 -7.02
C LEU A 23 -10.36 -8.89 -8.35
N ASN A 24 -10.76 -8.10 -9.35
CA ASN A 24 -10.87 -8.54 -10.73
C ASN A 24 -9.55 -8.27 -11.49
N GLY A 25 -9.30 -8.99 -12.58
CA GLY A 25 -8.13 -8.78 -13.44
C GLY A 25 -6.89 -9.55 -12.99
N THR A 26 -5.73 -8.89 -12.95
CA THR A 26 -4.41 -9.50 -12.65
C THR A 26 -4.22 -9.90 -11.18
N GLY A 27 -5.19 -9.58 -10.31
CA GLY A 27 -5.18 -9.98 -8.90
C GLY A 27 -4.28 -9.11 -8.02
N ASN A 28 -3.69 -9.73 -6.99
CA ASN A 28 -2.84 -9.05 -6.01
C ASN A 28 -1.49 -8.66 -6.61
N PHE A 29 -0.99 -7.48 -6.23
CA PHE A 29 0.34 -7.03 -6.66
C PHE A 29 1.45 -7.81 -5.93
N LYS A 30 2.48 -8.25 -6.66
CA LYS A 30 3.62 -8.98 -6.08
C LYS A 30 4.66 -8.01 -5.53
N CYS A 31 4.31 -7.31 -4.46
CA CYS A 31 5.09 -6.19 -3.93
C CYS A 31 6.55 -6.54 -3.61
N LYS A 32 6.81 -7.74 -3.07
CA LYS A 32 8.18 -8.20 -2.76
C LYS A 32 9.03 -8.52 -4.00
N GLN A 33 8.42 -8.63 -5.18
CA GLN A 33 9.12 -8.86 -6.45
C GLN A 33 9.48 -7.53 -7.15
N SER A 34 8.91 -6.40 -6.72
CA SER A 34 9.30 -5.09 -7.23
C SER A 34 10.65 -4.66 -6.66
N GLN A 35 11.58 -4.25 -7.53
CA GLN A 35 12.90 -3.79 -7.11
C GLN A 35 12.88 -2.41 -6.44
N SER A 36 11.90 -1.56 -6.79
CA SER A 36 11.69 -0.24 -6.20
C SER A 36 10.86 -0.27 -4.91
N PHE A 37 10.33 -1.43 -4.53
CA PHE A 37 9.58 -1.61 -3.28
C PHE A 37 10.44 -1.30 -2.05
N ARG A 38 9.99 -0.39 -1.18
CA ARG A 38 10.58 -0.16 0.14
C ARG A 38 9.50 0.11 1.18
N ARG A 39 9.52 -0.59 2.31
CA ARG A 39 8.66 -0.24 3.46
C ARG A 39 9.10 1.12 4.02
N LEU A 40 8.15 1.98 4.38
CA LEU A 40 8.43 3.30 4.93
C LEU A 40 8.79 3.17 6.42
N PRO A 41 9.98 3.59 6.86
CA PRO A 41 10.32 3.65 8.29
C PRO A 41 9.39 4.61 9.03
N CYS A 42 9.06 4.31 10.29
CA CYS A 42 8.13 5.15 11.05
C CYS A 42 8.72 6.52 11.44
N ASN A 43 10.04 6.64 11.51
CA ASN A 43 10.72 7.92 11.77
C ASN A 43 10.74 8.85 10.54
N ASN A 44 10.27 8.38 9.38
CA ASN A 44 10.22 9.17 8.17
C ASN A 44 9.17 10.29 8.29
N SER A 45 9.49 11.49 7.79
CA SER A 45 8.59 12.66 7.79
C SER A 45 7.24 12.42 7.11
N LEU A 46 7.17 11.45 6.19
CA LEU A 46 5.98 11.10 5.43
C LEU A 46 5.04 10.16 6.18
N CYS A 47 5.48 9.61 7.32
CA CYS A 47 4.63 8.82 8.19
C CYS A 47 3.67 9.72 8.96
N THR A 48 2.52 10.04 8.34
CA THR A 48 1.52 10.94 8.92
C THR A 48 0.12 10.30 8.87
N PRO A 49 -0.53 10.06 10.03
CA PRO A 49 0.01 10.19 11.39
C PRO A 49 1.14 9.18 11.65
N LYS A 50 2.00 9.46 12.65
CA LYS A 50 3.11 8.59 13.06
C LYS A 50 2.64 7.33 13.79
N LEU A 51 1.92 6.47 13.07
CA LEU A 51 1.50 5.16 13.58
C LEU A 51 2.59 4.15 13.20
N CYS A 52 3.16 3.45 14.17
CA CYS A 52 4.22 2.47 13.93
C CYS A 52 3.71 1.05 14.20
N ASP A 53 4.21 0.07 13.44
CA ASP A 53 4.17 -1.33 13.85
C ASP A 53 5.32 -1.66 14.82
N GLU A 54 5.28 -2.88 15.39
CA GLU A 54 6.34 -3.39 16.27
C GLU A 54 7.71 -3.48 15.60
N GLN A 55 7.76 -3.51 14.27
CA GLN A 55 9.01 -3.58 13.50
C GLN A 55 9.53 -2.19 13.12
N GLY A 56 8.88 -1.11 13.58
CA GLY A 56 9.30 0.28 13.33
C GLY A 56 8.93 0.81 11.95
N TYR A 57 8.01 0.16 11.23
CA TYR A 57 7.47 0.66 9.97
C TYR A 57 6.20 1.46 10.17
N CYS A 58 5.99 2.43 9.30
CA CYS A 58 4.80 3.26 9.33
C CYS A 58 3.56 2.43 8.99
N ARG A 59 2.44 2.75 9.66
CA ARG A 59 1.12 2.18 9.42
C ARG A 59 0.13 3.22 8.96
N TYR A 60 -0.89 2.77 8.22
CA TYR A 60 -2.07 3.54 7.90
C TYR A 60 -3.34 2.85 8.37
N ASN A 61 -4.39 3.64 8.53
CA ASN A 61 -5.76 3.20 8.71
C ASN A 61 -6.68 4.18 7.96
N ALA A 62 -7.27 3.71 6.87
CA ALA A 62 -8.20 4.45 6.04
C ALA A 62 -9.63 3.97 6.33
N LYS A 63 -10.50 4.89 6.73
CA LYS A 63 -11.93 4.63 6.89
C LYS A 63 -12.68 5.28 5.74
N TYR A 64 -13.48 4.47 5.05
CA TYR A 64 -14.46 4.89 4.08
C TYR A 64 -15.86 4.77 4.70
N LEU A 65 -16.89 5.28 4.03
CA LEU A 65 -18.26 5.33 4.56
C LEU A 65 -18.77 3.96 5.08
N ARG A 66 -18.42 2.86 4.41
CA ARG A 66 -18.90 1.50 4.77
C ARG A 66 -17.78 0.46 4.91
N SER A 67 -16.53 0.86 4.74
CA SER A 67 -15.41 -0.07 4.71
C SER A 67 -14.15 0.59 5.28
N SER A 68 -13.13 -0.21 5.52
CA SER A 68 -11.83 0.30 5.95
C SER A 68 -10.70 -0.53 5.36
N SER A 69 -9.56 0.12 5.17
CA SER A 69 -8.30 -0.55 4.85
C SER A 69 -7.24 -0.09 5.83
N GLN A 70 -6.26 -0.94 6.12
CA GLN A 70 -5.19 -0.63 7.06
C GLN A 70 -3.91 -1.36 6.70
N GLY A 71 -2.82 -1.01 7.35
CA GLY A 71 -1.60 -1.81 7.38
C GLY A 71 -0.34 -0.98 7.14
N VAL A 72 0.65 -1.41 6.38
CA VAL A 72 2.00 -0.80 6.31
C VAL A 72 2.17 0.08 5.09
N VAL A 73 2.77 1.25 5.29
CA VAL A 73 3.14 2.20 4.24
C VAL A 73 4.38 1.72 3.51
N LEU A 74 4.40 1.83 2.18
CA LEU A 74 5.59 1.57 1.39
C LEU A 74 5.70 2.51 0.20
N THR A 75 6.90 2.64 -0.37
CA THR A 75 7.16 3.38 -1.60
C THR A 75 7.41 2.40 -2.74
N ASP A 76 6.87 2.68 -3.91
CA ASP A 76 7.13 1.93 -5.14
C ASP A 76 6.94 2.86 -6.35
N THR A 77 7.27 2.37 -7.55
CA THR A 77 7.14 3.16 -8.79
C THR A 77 5.83 2.83 -9.50
N PHE A 78 4.94 3.82 -9.64
CA PHE A 78 3.75 3.69 -10.47
C PHE A 78 4.04 4.10 -11.91
N THR A 79 3.43 3.38 -12.83
CA THR A 79 3.69 3.49 -14.26
C THR A 79 2.35 3.59 -14.97
N PHE A 80 2.05 4.76 -15.55
CA PHE A 80 0.79 5.01 -16.25
C PHE A 80 1.03 5.11 -17.76
N PRO A 81 0.31 4.33 -18.58
CA PRO A 81 0.38 4.46 -20.03
C PRO A 81 -0.20 5.82 -20.44
N THR A 82 0.44 6.48 -21.39
CA THR A 82 -0.08 7.72 -21.98
C THR A 82 -0.65 7.45 -23.38
N ASN A 83 -1.35 8.44 -23.95
CA ASN A 83 -1.86 8.38 -25.32
C ASN A 83 -0.76 8.32 -26.39
N SER A 84 0.49 8.64 -26.02
CA SER A 84 1.67 8.43 -26.85
C SER A 84 2.23 7.03 -26.60
N ARG A 85 2.25 6.19 -27.64
CA ARG A 85 2.69 4.77 -27.57
C ARG A 85 4.12 4.56 -27.02
N THR A 86 4.93 5.62 -26.99
CA THR A 86 6.33 5.59 -26.56
C THR A 86 6.57 6.26 -25.21
N THR A 87 5.55 6.79 -24.54
CA THR A 87 5.73 7.59 -23.32
C THR A 87 4.94 7.02 -22.16
N THR A 88 5.63 6.89 -21.04
CA THR A 88 5.08 6.35 -19.81
C THR A 88 5.40 7.31 -18.69
N ALA A 89 4.38 7.74 -17.95
CA ALA A 89 4.60 8.56 -16.77
C ALA A 89 5.03 7.67 -15.62
N LYS A 90 6.25 7.88 -15.11
CA LYS A 90 6.72 7.25 -13.88
C LYS A 90 6.48 8.23 -12.74
N VAL A 91 5.65 7.82 -11.79
CA VAL A 91 5.42 8.59 -10.58
C VAL A 91 6.10 7.83 -9.45
N PRO A 92 7.24 8.32 -8.93
CA PRO A 92 7.77 7.84 -7.66
C PRO A 92 6.85 8.39 -6.57
N GLU A 93 5.68 7.76 -6.41
CA GLU A 93 4.68 8.23 -5.46
C GLU A 93 4.86 7.57 -4.10
N PHE A 94 4.55 8.38 -3.09
CA PHE A 94 4.47 8.01 -1.69
C PHE A 94 3.26 7.08 -1.45
N GLY A 95 3.53 5.83 -1.07
CA GLY A 95 2.51 4.98 -0.46
C GLY A 95 1.77 4.06 -1.41
N VAL A 96 2.30 2.87 -1.67
CA VAL A 96 1.41 1.69 -1.77
C VAL A 96 1.11 1.28 -0.33
N TRP A 97 -0.13 0.99 0.02
CA TRP A 97 -0.44 0.68 1.43
C TRP A 97 -0.95 -0.76 1.60
N LEU A 98 -0.08 -1.59 2.15
CA LEU A 98 -0.27 -3.02 2.46
C LEU A 98 -1.26 -3.22 3.60
N ARG A 99 -2.09 -4.27 3.60
CA ARG A 99 -2.58 -4.91 4.86
C ARG A 99 -1.58 -6.00 5.29
N PRO A 100 -0.76 -5.83 6.35
CA PRO A 100 -0.35 -6.93 7.19
C PRO A 100 -1.17 -6.90 8.49
N ASP A 101 -1.73 -8.05 8.86
CA ASP A 101 -2.23 -8.25 10.22
C ASP A 101 -1.03 -8.54 11.13
N GLN A 102 -1.08 -7.95 12.32
CA GLN A 102 -0.35 -8.44 13.48
C GLN A 102 -1.26 -9.45 14.16
N ARG A 103 -0.95 -10.74 14.05
CA ARG A 103 -1.26 -11.77 15.04
C ARG A 103 -0.70 -13.12 14.57
N GLU A 104 0.53 -13.40 14.98
CA GLU A 104 0.84 -14.76 15.46
C GLU A 104 0.07 -14.93 16.78
N PRO A 105 -0.74 -15.98 16.97
CA PRO A 105 -1.11 -16.37 18.32
C PRO A 105 0.18 -16.81 19.02
N LYS A 106 0.62 -16.07 20.05
CA LYS A 106 1.49 -16.65 21.06
C LYS A 106 0.68 -17.76 21.74
N LEU A 107 0.87 -18.98 21.26
CA LEU A 107 0.78 -20.15 22.12
C LEU A 107 1.86 -19.95 23.19
N TRP A 108 1.49 -20.28 24.43
CA TRP A 108 2.11 -19.99 25.73
C TRP A 108 2.05 -18.54 26.23
#